data_AF-A0A9E4UWS5-F1
#
_entry.id   AF-A0A9E4UWS5-F1
#
_cell.length_a   1.000
_cell.length_b   1.000
_cell.length_c   1.000
_cell.angle_alpha   90.00
_cell.angle_beta   90.00
_cell.angle_gamma   90.00
#
_symmetry.space_group_name_H-M   'P 1'
#
loop_
_entity.id
_entity.type
_entity.pdbx_description
1 polymer ?
#
loop_
_entity_poly.entity_id
_entity_poly.type
_entity_poly.pdbx_seq_one_letter_code
_entity_poly.pdbx_strand_id
1 'polypeptide(L)'
;MRNQETVLAGPADIRRKGWFRISGLAMGHTLFHWFIQSFVVALPEIQATFGLTGVGVGGVLTVRELASGLATLPAGVAVDVIRRHWGALLAVCIGGLGLGSVLMGLSPAYPLLLAGMAIVAVSHSIWHLPASASLSQHFPEKRGTVLAFHGVGGSVGDVAGPAVTGVLLAVLSWRG
;
A
#
# COMPACT_ATOMS: atom_id res chain seq x y z
N MET A 1 -4.89 44.96 -36.07
CA MET A 1 -4.26 44.90 -34.73
C MET A 1 -4.73 43.60 -34.09
N ARG A 2 -3.81 42.65 -33.87
CA ARG A 2 -4.09 41.34 -33.25
C ARG A 2 -3.69 41.41 -31.78
N ASN A 3 -4.26 40.50 -30.97
CA ASN A 3 -3.80 40.05 -29.64
C ASN A 3 -4.22 40.96 -28.45
N GLN A 4 -4.79 40.48 -27.33
CA GLN A 4 -4.97 39.13 -26.79
C GLN A 4 -6.22 39.06 -25.90
N GLU A 5 -7.01 38.00 -26.03
CA GLU A 5 -7.87 37.52 -24.95
C GLU A 5 -6.97 36.91 -23.87
N THR A 6 -6.85 37.56 -22.72
CA THR A 6 -6.30 36.98 -21.51
C THR A 6 -7.29 35.95 -20.98
N VAL A 7 -7.12 34.69 -21.40
CA VAL A 7 -7.76 33.53 -20.77
C VAL A 7 -7.22 33.43 -19.34
N LEU A 8 -7.97 33.98 -18.37
CA LEU A 8 -7.72 33.79 -16.95
C LEU A 8 -7.97 32.31 -16.61
N ALA A 9 -6.90 31.52 -16.51
CA ALA A 9 -6.96 30.19 -15.93
C ALA A 9 -7.39 30.31 -14.46
N GLY A 10 -8.68 30.09 -14.19
CA GLY A 10 -9.28 30.22 -12.87
C GLY A 10 -8.81 29.16 -11.85
N PRO A 11 -9.22 29.29 -10.58
CA PRO A 11 -8.80 28.48 -9.40
C PRO A 11 -9.10 26.96 -9.46
N ALA A 12 -9.62 26.46 -10.59
CA ALA A 12 -9.97 25.06 -10.79
C ALA A 12 -8.75 24.12 -10.82
N ASP A 13 -7.58 24.58 -11.29
CA ASP A 13 -6.38 23.73 -11.45
C ASP A 13 -5.76 23.32 -10.09
N ILE A 14 -5.71 24.24 -9.13
CA ILE A 14 -5.16 23.98 -7.78
C ILE A 14 -6.08 23.03 -7.00
N ARG A 15 -7.40 23.24 -7.06
CA ARG A 15 -8.40 22.39 -6.40
C ARG A 15 -8.40 20.97 -6.99
N ARG A 16 -8.28 20.83 -8.31
CA ARG A 16 -8.22 19.53 -9.00
C ARG A 16 -6.93 18.77 -8.67
N LYS A 17 -5.77 19.45 -8.64
CA LYS A 17 -4.49 18.86 -8.22
C LYS A 17 -4.48 18.42 -6.75
N GLY A 18 -5.19 19.14 -5.88
CA GLY A 18 -5.37 18.76 -4.47
C GLY A 18 -6.17 17.46 -4.32
N TRP A 19 -7.35 17.39 -4.93
CA TRP A 19 -8.21 16.19 -4.89
C TRP A 19 -7.56 14.96 -5.55
N PHE A 20 -6.78 15.15 -6.61
CA PHE A 20 -6.01 14.07 -7.21
C PHE A 20 -5.04 13.44 -6.22
N ARG A 21 -4.31 14.25 -5.43
CA ARG A 21 -3.39 13.74 -4.40
C ARG A 21 -4.12 12.99 -3.28
N ILE A 22 -5.21 13.56 -2.77
CA ILE A 22 -5.99 12.95 -1.69
C ILE A 22 -6.54 11.60 -2.14
N SER A 23 -7.18 11.56 -3.31
CA SER A 23 -7.79 10.35 -3.85
C SER A 23 -6.75 9.30 -4.21
N GLY A 24 -5.64 9.70 -4.85
CA GLY A 24 -4.55 8.78 -5.20
C GLY A 24 -3.90 8.14 -3.98
N LEU A 25 -3.69 8.91 -2.91
CA LEU A 25 -3.17 8.36 -1.66
C LEU A 25 -4.22 7.50 -0.94
N ALA A 26 -5.50 7.85 -0.93
CA ALA A 26 -6.54 6.99 -0.37
C ALA A 26 -6.66 5.64 -1.14
N MET A 27 -6.55 5.66 -2.47
CA MET A 27 -6.52 4.45 -3.30
C MET A 27 -5.28 3.60 -3.03
N GLY A 28 -4.10 4.21 -2.91
CA GLY A 28 -2.89 3.50 -2.52
C GLY A 28 -3.06 2.81 -1.15
N HIS A 29 -3.65 3.50 -0.17
CA HIS A 29 -3.93 2.95 1.16
C HIS A 29 -4.86 1.73 1.05
N THR A 30 -5.92 1.88 0.25
CA THR A 30 -6.88 0.80 -0.05
C THR A 30 -6.17 -0.42 -0.62
N LEU A 31 -5.29 -0.24 -1.61
CA LEU A 31 -4.58 -1.35 -2.25
C LEU A 31 -3.67 -2.11 -1.28
N PHE A 32 -2.94 -1.39 -0.44
CA PHE A 32 -2.08 -2.00 0.56
C PHE A 32 -2.87 -2.82 1.59
N HIS A 33 -3.93 -2.23 2.14
CA HIS A 33 -4.78 -2.90 3.13
C HIS A 33 -5.55 -4.06 2.52
N TRP A 34 -6.06 -3.91 1.30
CA TRP A 34 -6.65 -5.00 0.54
C TRP A 34 -5.67 -6.17 0.48
N PHE A 35 -4.47 -5.97 -0.05
CA PHE A 35 -3.53 -7.07 -0.25
C PHE A 35 -3.16 -7.77 1.06
N ILE A 36 -2.85 -6.99 2.09
CA ILE A 36 -2.47 -7.50 3.41
C ILE A 36 -3.59 -8.33 4.04
N GLN A 37 -4.84 -7.86 4.00
CA GLN A 37 -5.94 -8.60 4.61
C GLN A 37 -6.39 -9.78 3.75
N SER A 38 -6.38 -9.63 2.42
CA SER A 38 -6.59 -10.72 1.47
C SER A 38 -5.61 -11.86 1.69
N PHE A 39 -4.35 -11.55 2.03
CA PHE A 39 -3.35 -12.56 2.31
C PHE A 39 -3.74 -13.44 3.50
N VAL A 40 -4.33 -12.87 4.55
CA VAL A 40 -4.81 -13.63 5.72
C VAL A 40 -5.89 -14.63 5.32
N VAL A 41 -6.79 -14.25 4.41
CA VAL A 41 -7.82 -15.15 3.88
C VAL A 41 -7.22 -16.28 3.04
N ALA A 42 -6.12 -16.02 2.33
CA ALA A 42 -5.42 -17.02 1.51
C ALA A 42 -4.50 -17.97 2.32
N LEU A 43 -4.22 -17.66 3.60
CA LEU A 43 -3.30 -18.45 4.43
C LEU A 43 -3.62 -19.96 4.49
N PRO A 44 -4.89 -20.41 4.62
CA PRO A 44 -5.19 -21.84 4.65
C PRO A 44 -4.78 -22.56 3.35
N GLU A 45 -5.02 -21.95 2.19
CA GLU A 45 -4.64 -22.50 0.89
C GLU A 45 -3.12 -22.54 0.71
N ILE A 46 -2.43 -21.49 1.16
CA ILE A 46 -0.96 -21.43 1.18
C ILE A 46 -0.40 -22.52 2.10
N GLN A 47 -0.99 -22.69 3.29
CA GLN A 47 -0.63 -23.73 4.25
C GLN A 47 -0.75 -25.11 3.63
N ALA A 48 -1.88 -25.42 2.97
CA ALA A 48 -2.08 -26.68 2.29
C ALA A 48 -1.07 -26.90 1.15
N THR A 49 -0.80 -25.86 0.35
CA THR A 49 0.10 -25.91 -0.80
C THR A 49 1.53 -26.24 -0.42
N PHE A 50 2.05 -25.65 0.66
CA PHE A 50 3.42 -25.86 1.11
C PHE A 50 3.54 -26.94 2.20
N GLY A 51 2.43 -27.58 2.59
CA GLY A 51 2.41 -28.56 3.67
C GLY A 51 2.85 -27.98 5.03
N LEU A 52 2.50 -26.72 5.30
CA LEU A 52 2.97 -26.01 6.49
C LEU A 52 2.22 -26.47 7.74
N THR A 53 2.96 -26.58 8.84
CA THR A 53 2.38 -26.64 10.18
C THR A 53 1.97 -25.24 10.65
N GLY A 54 1.29 -25.14 11.80
CA GLY A 54 0.99 -23.84 12.42
C GLY A 54 2.24 -22.97 12.66
N VAL A 55 3.41 -23.60 12.88
CA VAL A 55 4.70 -22.89 12.99
C VAL A 55 5.10 -22.24 11.66
N GLY A 56 4.86 -22.90 10.53
CA GLY A 56 5.11 -22.32 9.21
C GLY A 56 4.22 -21.11 8.95
N VAL A 57 2.92 -21.20 9.24
CA VAL A 57 2.01 -20.04 9.11
C VAL A 57 2.44 -18.89 10.02
N GLY A 58 2.79 -19.20 11.28
CA GLY A 58 3.33 -18.22 12.23
C GLY A 58 4.63 -17.58 11.75
N GLY A 59 5.47 -18.33 11.03
CA GLY A 59 6.69 -17.83 10.41
C GLY A 59 6.42 -16.75 9.36
N VAL A 60 5.41 -16.92 8.52
CA VAL A 60 5.00 -15.90 7.52
C VAL A 60 4.58 -14.60 8.21
N LEU A 61 3.73 -14.70 9.24
CA LEU A 61 3.28 -13.55 10.01
C LEU A 61 4.45 -12.88 10.75
N THR A 62 5.38 -13.68 11.28
CA THR A 62 6.59 -13.17 11.94
C THR A 62 7.48 -12.39 10.96
N VAL A 63 7.70 -12.92 9.76
CA VAL A 63 8.47 -12.22 8.71
C VAL A 63 7.80 -10.90 8.34
N ARG A 64 6.47 -10.88 8.21
CA ARG A 64 5.71 -9.65 7.96
C ARG A 64 5.98 -8.62 9.05
N GLU A 65 5.77 -8.94 10.31
CA GLU A 65 5.95 -7.98 11.41
C GLU A 65 7.40 -7.53 11.59
N LEU A 66 8.36 -8.46 11.49
CA LEU A 66 9.79 -8.14 11.58
C LEU A 66 10.24 -7.23 10.45
N ALA A 67 9.87 -7.55 9.21
CA ALA A 67 10.22 -6.75 8.04
C ALA A 67 9.61 -5.34 8.14
N SER A 68 8.34 -5.25 8.57
CA SER A 68 7.66 -3.99 8.84
C SER A 68 8.34 -3.16 9.93
N GLY A 69 8.67 -3.77 11.08
CA GLY A 69 9.34 -3.10 12.19
C GLY A 69 10.74 -2.59 11.81
N LEU A 70 11.55 -3.46 11.21
CA LEU A 70 12.90 -3.14 10.75
C LEU A 70 12.92 -2.05 9.67
N ALA A 71 11.92 -2.01 8.79
CA ALA A 71 11.79 -0.95 7.79
C ALA A 71 11.38 0.39 8.41
N THR A 72 10.44 0.37 9.36
CA THR A 72 9.86 1.58 9.93
C THR A 72 10.88 2.37 10.77
N LEU A 73 11.75 1.68 11.53
CA LEU A 73 12.75 2.31 12.39
C LEU A 73 13.67 3.32 11.66
N PRO A 74 14.41 2.94 10.60
CA PRO A 74 15.23 3.88 9.83
C PRO A 74 14.37 4.79 8.95
N ALA A 75 13.26 4.30 8.41
CA ALA A 75 12.41 5.09 7.51
C ALA A 75 11.78 6.30 8.22
N GLY A 76 11.40 6.18 9.50
CA GLY A 76 10.82 7.28 10.26
C GLY A 76 11.71 8.52 10.34
N VAL A 77 13.04 8.33 10.38
CA VAL A 77 14.02 9.43 10.35
C VAL A 77 14.35 9.84 8.90
N ALA A 78 14.53 8.85 8.03
CA ALA A 78 14.98 9.09 6.66
C ALA A 78 13.92 9.78 5.78
N VAL A 79 12.62 9.57 6.05
CA VAL A 79 11.53 10.06 5.17
C VAL A 79 11.50 11.58 5.07
N ASP A 80 11.90 12.28 6.13
CA ASP A 80 11.94 13.75 6.17
C ASP A 80 13.10 14.30 5.34
N VAL A 81 14.23 13.59 5.33
CA VAL A 81 15.42 13.94 4.53
C VAL A 81 15.11 13.85 3.02
N ILE A 82 14.33 12.83 2.62
CA ILE A 82 13.98 12.58 1.21
C ILE A 82 12.64 13.19 0.79
N ARG A 83 12.12 14.19 1.52
CA ARG A 83 10.83 14.85 1.24
C ARG A 83 10.62 15.30 -0.20
N ARG A 84 11.68 15.74 -0.88
CA ARG A 84 11.66 16.16 -2.29
C ARG A 84 11.25 15.02 -3.23
N HIS A 85 11.45 13.77 -2.81
CA HIS A 85 11.24 12.56 -3.60
C HIS A 85 10.07 11.71 -3.10
N TRP A 86 9.18 12.24 -2.23
CA TRP A 86 8.04 11.47 -1.71
C TRP A 86 7.19 10.82 -2.82
N GLY A 87 6.94 11.51 -3.93
CA GLY A 87 6.21 10.93 -5.06
C GLY A 87 6.89 9.69 -5.64
N ALA A 88 8.22 9.73 -5.80
CA ALA A 88 8.99 8.58 -6.29
C ALA A 88 9.05 7.46 -5.25
N LEU A 89 9.19 7.79 -3.96
CA LEU A 89 9.17 6.82 -2.87
C LEU A 89 7.84 6.07 -2.82
N LEU A 90 6.71 6.79 -2.90
CA LEU A 90 5.37 6.20 -2.94
C LEU A 90 5.21 5.26 -4.15
N ALA A 91 5.71 5.65 -5.32
CA ALA A 91 5.70 4.82 -6.52
C ALA A 91 6.55 3.55 -6.36
N VAL A 92 7.75 3.66 -5.76
CA VAL A 92 8.61 2.51 -5.45
C VAL A 92 7.91 1.55 -4.49
N CYS A 93 7.23 2.04 -3.45
CA CYS A 93 6.47 1.18 -2.55
C CYS A 93 5.31 0.47 -3.25
N ILE A 94 4.58 1.14 -4.15
CA ILE A 94 3.52 0.48 -4.96
C ILE A 94 4.14 -0.58 -5.88
N GLY A 95 5.28 -0.29 -6.50
CA GLY A 95 6.03 -1.26 -7.29
C GLY A 95 6.51 -2.45 -6.46
N GLY A 96 6.98 -2.20 -5.23
CA GLY A 96 7.39 -3.21 -4.27
C GLY A 96 6.24 -4.10 -3.81
N LEU A 97 5.05 -3.53 -3.55
CA LEU A 97 3.83 -4.28 -3.30
C LEU A 97 3.55 -5.24 -4.48
N GLY A 98 3.54 -4.73 -5.71
CA GLY A 98 3.31 -5.56 -6.90
C GLY A 98 4.37 -6.65 -7.08
N LEU A 99 5.65 -6.31 -6.95
CA LEU A 99 6.75 -7.26 -7.06
C LEU A 99 6.67 -8.37 -6.01
N GLY A 100 6.48 -8.00 -4.74
CA GLY A 100 6.35 -8.95 -3.65
C GLY A 100 5.13 -9.86 -3.83
N SER A 101 4.01 -9.30 -4.29
CA SER A 101 2.79 -10.05 -4.60
C SER A 101 3.01 -11.11 -5.69
N VAL A 102 3.67 -10.72 -6.79
CA VAL A 102 4.01 -11.64 -7.89
C VAL A 102 4.98 -12.72 -7.42
N LEU A 103 6.00 -12.36 -6.64
CA LEU A 103 6.94 -13.33 -6.07
C LEU A 103 6.24 -14.35 -5.17
N MET A 104 5.24 -13.91 -4.39
CA MET A 104 4.44 -14.80 -3.56
C MET A 104 3.56 -15.74 -4.41
N GLY A 105 2.81 -15.20 -5.37
CA GLY A 105 1.93 -16.01 -6.23
C GLY A 105 2.70 -17.04 -7.08
N LEU A 106 3.90 -16.68 -7.56
CA LEU A 106 4.75 -17.58 -8.35
C LEU A 106 5.73 -18.41 -7.51
N SER A 107 5.70 -18.31 -6.18
CA SER A 107 6.71 -18.94 -5.32
C SER A 107 6.68 -20.47 -5.45
N PRO A 108 7.76 -21.16 -5.89
CA PRO A 108 7.79 -22.62 -5.93
C PRO A 108 8.17 -23.24 -4.58
N ALA A 109 8.69 -22.42 -3.66
CA ALA A 109 9.19 -22.85 -2.35
C ALA A 109 8.90 -21.80 -1.28
N TYR A 110 8.73 -22.28 -0.05
CA TYR A 110 8.38 -21.47 1.12
C TYR A 110 9.35 -20.29 1.37
N PRO A 111 10.68 -20.40 1.23
CA PRO A 111 11.58 -19.24 1.39
C PRO A 111 11.31 -18.11 0.39
N LEU A 112 10.88 -18.41 -0.85
CA LEU A 112 10.56 -17.37 -1.83
C LEU A 112 9.25 -16.67 -1.49
N LEU A 113 8.28 -17.40 -0.94
CA LEU A 113 7.05 -16.82 -0.37
C LEU A 113 7.41 -15.83 0.76
N LEU A 114 8.31 -16.22 1.67
CA LEU A 114 8.77 -15.35 2.75
C LEU A 114 9.48 -14.09 2.25
N ALA A 115 10.33 -14.22 1.22
CA ALA A 115 11.00 -13.07 0.61
C ALA A 115 9.98 -12.10 -0.02
N GLY A 116 8.98 -12.62 -0.73
CA GLY A 116 7.90 -11.79 -1.28
C GLY A 116 7.08 -11.10 -0.19
N MET A 117 6.74 -11.82 0.89
CA MET A 117 6.06 -11.24 2.06
C MET A 117 6.89 -10.13 2.72
N ALA A 118 8.20 -10.32 2.86
CA ALA A 118 9.08 -9.30 3.40
C ALA A 118 9.07 -8.03 2.52
N ILE A 119 9.13 -8.17 1.20
CA ILE A 119 9.07 -7.03 0.26
C ILE A 119 7.73 -6.28 0.40
N VAL A 120 6.61 -7.02 0.46
CA VAL A 120 5.28 -6.44 0.67
C VAL A 120 5.23 -5.67 2.00
N ALA A 121 5.70 -6.29 3.09
CA ALA A 121 5.68 -5.73 4.43
C ALA A 121 6.52 -4.44 4.55
N VAL A 122 7.73 -4.45 3.99
CA VAL A 122 8.60 -3.26 3.91
C VAL A 122 7.91 -2.16 3.10
N SER A 123 7.38 -2.50 1.93
CA SER A 123 6.71 -1.53 1.04
C SER A 123 5.51 -0.89 1.72
N HIS A 124 4.69 -1.71 2.38
CA HIS A 124 3.52 -1.29 3.15
C HIS A 124 3.91 -0.34 4.28
N SER A 125 4.87 -0.73 5.12
CA SER A 125 5.31 0.08 6.25
C SER A 125 5.89 1.42 5.84
N ILE A 126 6.78 1.42 4.83
CA ILE A 126 7.42 2.65 4.37
C ILE A 126 6.39 3.58 3.73
N TRP A 127 5.42 3.07 2.98
CA TRP A 127 4.47 3.91 2.22
C TRP A 127 3.59 4.81 3.11
N HIS A 128 3.23 4.35 4.32
CA HIS A 128 2.36 5.10 5.23
C HIS A 128 3.00 6.38 5.78
N LEU A 129 4.32 6.36 5.99
CA LEU A 129 5.10 7.49 6.51
C LEU A 129 5.03 8.73 5.59
N PRO A 130 5.51 8.70 4.33
CA PRO A 130 5.45 9.83 3.42
C PRO A 130 4.02 10.15 2.99
N ALA A 131 3.10 9.18 2.93
CA ALA A 131 1.70 9.44 2.57
C ALA A 131 1.02 10.37 3.58
N SER A 132 1.10 10.01 4.87
CA SER A 132 0.51 10.79 5.95
C SER A 132 1.22 12.14 6.14
N ALA A 133 2.55 12.16 6.05
CA ALA A 133 3.34 13.38 6.14
C ALA A 133 3.03 14.34 4.98
N SER A 134 2.95 13.83 3.75
CA SER A 134 2.62 14.61 2.55
C SER A 134 1.23 15.24 2.64
N LEU A 135 0.23 14.48 3.08
CA LEU A 135 -1.13 15.02 3.24
C LEU A 135 -1.17 16.12 4.31
N SER A 136 -0.50 15.91 5.43
CA SER A 136 -0.46 16.89 6.53
C SER A 136 0.24 18.18 6.12
N GLN A 137 1.35 18.08 5.38
CA GLN A 137 2.11 19.26 4.93
C GLN A 137 1.44 20.03 3.79
N HIS A 138 0.77 19.34 2.86
CA HIS A 138 0.10 20.00 1.74
C HIS A 138 -1.26 20.60 2.12
N PHE A 139 -1.88 20.14 3.21
CA PHE A 139 -3.20 20.59 3.65
C PHE A 139 -3.21 20.95 5.15
N PRO A 140 -2.41 21.92 5.61
CA PRO A 140 -2.22 22.21 7.03
C PRO A 140 -3.52 22.59 7.75
N GLU A 141 -4.40 23.37 7.11
CA GLU A 141 -5.69 23.80 7.66
C GLU A 141 -6.74 22.68 7.72
N LYS A 142 -6.59 21.63 6.89
CA LYS A 142 -7.56 20.53 6.75
C LYS A 142 -6.95 19.16 7.04
N ARG A 143 -5.82 19.11 7.74
CA ARG A 143 -5.03 17.89 8.00
C ARG A 143 -5.89 16.76 8.56
N GLY A 144 -6.76 17.04 9.53
CA GLY A 144 -7.65 16.05 10.13
C GLY A 144 -8.62 15.44 9.12
N THR A 145 -9.28 16.27 8.31
CA THR A 145 -10.22 15.81 7.26
C THR A 145 -9.52 14.99 6.20
N VAL A 146 -8.33 15.42 5.76
CA VAL A 146 -7.59 14.75 4.70
C VAL A 146 -7.02 13.41 5.18
N LEU A 147 -6.50 13.36 6.41
CA LEU A 147 -6.07 12.10 7.03
C LEU A 147 -7.25 11.16 7.31
N ALA A 148 -8.42 11.69 7.67
CA ALA A 148 -9.63 10.88 7.80
C ALA A 148 -10.03 10.25 6.46
N PHE A 149 -10.02 11.02 5.36
CA PHE A 149 -10.28 10.49 4.01
C PHE A 149 -9.27 9.41 3.60
N HIS A 150 -8.00 9.60 3.94
CA HIS A 150 -6.97 8.61 3.73
C HIS A 150 -7.22 7.32 4.54
N GLY A 151 -7.60 7.45 5.81
CA GLY A 151 -7.95 6.33 6.68
C GLY A 151 -9.19 5.56 6.20
N VAL A 152 -10.20 6.24 5.65
CA VAL A 152 -11.34 5.60 5.00
C VAL A 152 -10.88 4.66 3.88
N GLY A 153 -9.87 5.06 3.10
CA GLY A 153 -9.28 4.18 2.09
C GLY A 153 -8.75 2.87 2.69
N GLY A 154 -8.06 2.94 3.82
CA GLY A 154 -7.61 1.75 4.55
C GLY A 154 -8.76 0.85 4.99
N SER A 155 -9.79 1.42 5.62
CA SER A 155 -10.97 0.65 6.04
C SER A 155 -11.70 -0.01 4.86
N VAL A 156 -11.79 0.66 3.71
CA VAL A 156 -12.34 0.05 2.49
C VAL A 156 -11.51 -1.15 2.06
N GLY A 157 -10.17 -1.03 2.07
CA GLY A 157 -9.28 -2.15 1.77
C GLY A 157 -9.43 -3.30 2.75
N ASP A 158 -9.53 -3.00 4.05
CA ASP A 158 -9.66 -4.02 5.10
C ASP A 158 -10.95 -4.85 5.00
N VAL A 159 -12.03 -4.26 4.50
CA VAL A 159 -13.32 -4.95 4.32
C VAL A 159 -13.41 -5.59 2.93
N ALA A 160 -13.14 -4.83 1.88
CA ALA A 160 -13.32 -5.28 0.51
C ALA A 160 -12.32 -6.36 0.11
N GLY A 161 -11.06 -6.25 0.58
CA GLY A 161 -10.00 -7.20 0.23
C GLY A 161 -10.32 -8.64 0.61
N PRO A 162 -10.52 -8.94 1.91
CA PRO A 162 -10.90 -10.27 2.38
C PRO A 162 -12.17 -10.81 1.72
N ALA A 163 -13.19 -9.96 1.58
CA ALA A 163 -14.46 -10.37 1.00
C ALA A 163 -14.31 -10.79 -0.46
N VAL A 164 -13.63 -9.98 -1.28
CA VAL A 164 -13.40 -10.27 -2.69
C VAL A 164 -12.46 -11.46 -2.85
N THR A 165 -11.39 -11.55 -2.06
CA THR A 165 -10.48 -12.71 -2.11
C THR A 165 -11.19 -14.01 -1.73
N GLY A 166 -12.07 -13.99 -0.73
CA GLY A 166 -12.87 -15.18 -0.39
C GLY A 166 -13.74 -15.67 -1.55
N VAL A 167 -14.37 -14.75 -2.29
CA VAL A 167 -15.13 -15.09 -3.50
C VAL A 167 -14.21 -15.60 -4.62
N LEU A 168 -13.08 -14.94 -4.84
CA LEU A 168 -12.13 -15.33 -5.89
C LEU A 168 -11.54 -16.72 -5.64
N LEU A 169 -11.23 -17.07 -4.39
CA LEU A 169 -10.72 -18.40 -4.03
C LEU A 169 -11.70 -19.55 -4.31
N ALA A 170 -12.98 -19.26 -4.53
CA ALA A 170 -13.95 -20.27 -4.96
C ALA A 170 -13.78 -20.68 -6.44
N VAL A 171 -13.10 -19.87 -7.25
CA VAL A 171 -12.96 -20.06 -8.70
C VAL A 171 -11.51 -19.94 -9.20
N LEU A 172 -10.62 -19.35 -8.41
CA LEU A 172 -9.19 -19.17 -8.68
C LEU A 172 -8.35 -19.81 -7.58
N SER A 173 -7.13 -20.21 -7.93
CA SER A 173 -6.12 -20.58 -6.94
C SER A 173 -5.58 -19.33 -6.23
N TRP A 174 -5.07 -19.47 -4.99
CA TRP A 174 -4.41 -18.39 -4.26
C TRP A 174 -3.22 -17.74 -4.99
N ARG A 175 -2.69 -18.43 -6.00
CA ARG A 175 -1.60 -17.93 -6.85
C ARG A 175 -2.04 -16.91 -7.92
N GLY A 176 -3.33 -16.87 -8.24
CA GLY A 176 -3.92 -16.08 -9.34
C GLY A 176 -4.68 -14.84 -8.87
#